data_AF-A0A927K059-F1
#
_entry.id   AF-A0A927K059-F1
#
_cell.length_a   1.000
_cell.length_b   1.000
_cell.length_c   1.000
_cell.angle_alpha   90.00
_cell.angle_beta   90.00
_cell.angle_gamma   90.00
#
_symmetry.space_group_name_H-M   'P 1'
#
loop_
_entity.id
_entity.type
_entity.pdbx_description
1 polymer ?
#
loop_
_entity_poly.entity_id
_entity_poly.type
_entity_poly.pdbx_seq_one_letter_code
_entity_poly.pdbx_strand_id
1 'polypeptide(L)'
;MEAFLLELLPRFLDQAIAWQAVNYGSKQQLLARLPMRMMGYARVPAEHRPLSLVLIDRDDDNCVVLKRQVEDACRAAGLRVRNRHDATADFDVVNRIVIEELEAWFFGDANAVERAWPGSGRALRKAAYRDPDAIRGGTHEAFLRVLQGAGHLRGLDRLPKIDVARTMGSLLMPDTNVSPSFGQFWTGLNALLANGQRQTNG
;
A
#
# COMPACT_ATOMS: atom_id res chain seq x y z
N MET A 1 3.33 7.27 -1.60
CA MET A 1 2.48 6.10 -1.96
C MET A 1 2.22 5.99 -3.45
N GLU A 2 1.61 6.98 -4.10
CA GLU A 2 1.34 6.95 -5.56
C GLU A 2 2.58 6.58 -6.40
N ALA A 3 3.70 7.28 -6.19
CA ALA A 3 4.95 7.03 -6.92
C ALA A 3 5.47 5.59 -6.77
N PHE A 4 5.24 4.95 -5.62
CA PHE A 4 5.59 3.54 -5.41
C PHE A 4 4.69 2.60 -6.22
N LEU A 5 3.37 2.85 -6.22
CA LEU A 5 2.40 2.02 -6.94
C LEU A 5 2.56 2.14 -8.45
N LEU A 6 2.89 3.33 -8.97
CA LEU A 6 3.15 3.56 -10.39
C LEU A 6 4.34 2.74 -10.92
N GLU A 7 5.32 2.43 -10.07
CA GLU A 7 6.46 1.58 -10.43
C GLU A 7 6.20 0.10 -10.12
N LEU A 8 5.51 -0.20 -9.01
CA LEU A 8 5.26 -1.57 -8.57
C LEU A 8 4.22 -2.27 -9.45
N LEU A 9 3.03 -1.67 -9.63
CA LEU A 9 1.89 -2.37 -10.20
C LEU A 9 2.11 -2.83 -11.65
N PRO A 10 2.70 -2.04 -12.56
CA PRO A 10 2.94 -2.48 -13.94
C PRO A 10 3.81 -3.73 -14.08
N ARG A 11 4.59 -4.08 -13.04
CA ARG A 11 5.42 -5.28 -13.03
C ARG A 11 4.62 -6.56 -12.78
N PHE A 12 3.40 -6.45 -12.25
CA PHE A 12 2.60 -7.58 -11.79
C PHE A 12 1.16 -7.59 -12.29
N LEU A 13 0.67 -6.49 -12.84
CA LEU A 13 -0.64 -6.43 -13.48
C LEU A 13 -0.52 -6.79 -14.97
N ASP A 14 -1.53 -7.51 -15.47
CA ASP A 14 -1.70 -7.73 -16.90
C ASP A 14 -1.92 -6.38 -17.61
N GLN A 15 -1.32 -6.21 -18.80
CA GLN A 15 -1.42 -4.97 -19.58
C GLN A 15 -2.86 -4.66 -20.02
N ALA A 16 -3.75 -5.65 -20.06
CA ALA A 16 -5.17 -5.47 -20.34
C ALA A 16 -5.94 -4.76 -19.21
N ILE A 17 -5.37 -4.70 -18.00
CA ILE A 17 -6.03 -4.10 -16.83
C ILE A 17 -5.80 -2.59 -16.85
N ALA A 18 -6.84 -1.84 -17.22
CA ALA A 18 -6.85 -0.39 -17.07
C ALA A 18 -7.02 -0.01 -15.59
N TRP A 19 -6.12 0.82 -15.08
CA TRP A 19 -6.17 1.33 -13.72
C TRP A 19 -5.62 2.76 -13.64
N GLN A 20 -5.94 3.46 -12.55
CA GLN A 20 -5.38 4.78 -12.26
C GLN A 20 -5.15 4.94 -10.75
N ALA A 21 -4.09 5.65 -10.38
CA ALA A 21 -3.89 6.09 -9.00
C ALA A 21 -4.72 7.36 -8.74
N VAL A 22 -5.39 7.41 -7.59
CA VAL A 22 -6.09 8.60 -7.13
C VAL A 22 -5.42 9.09 -5.85
N ASN A 23 -4.61 10.12 -5.97
CA ASN A 23 -3.93 10.72 -4.84
C ASN A 23 -4.72 11.90 -4.29
N TYR A 24 -5.06 11.82 -3.00
CA TYR A 24 -5.75 12.88 -2.28
C TYR A 24 -4.82 13.85 -1.55
N GLY A 25 -3.49 13.70 -1.67
CA GLY A 25 -2.49 14.60 -1.10
C GLY A 25 -2.28 14.44 0.41
N SER A 26 -3.33 14.18 1.19
CA SER A 26 -3.22 13.87 2.61
C SER A 26 -4.29 12.89 3.09
N LYS A 27 -4.00 12.24 4.22
CA LYS A 27 -4.96 11.36 4.94
C LYS A 27 -6.27 12.06 5.24
N GLN A 28 -6.22 13.31 5.72
CA GLN A 28 -7.41 14.10 6.02
C GLN A 28 -8.26 14.36 4.77
N GLN A 29 -7.61 14.73 3.66
CA GLN A 29 -8.32 14.95 2.39
C GLN A 29 -8.89 13.66 1.81
N LEU A 30 -8.20 12.53 1.95
CA LEU A 30 -8.71 11.21 1.58
C LEU A 30 -9.99 10.91 2.38
N LEU A 31 -9.94 10.96 3.72
CA LEU A 31 -11.07 10.65 4.58
C LEU A 31 -12.27 11.57 4.31
N ALA A 32 -12.03 12.86 4.05
CA ALA A 32 -13.09 13.82 3.74
C ALA A 32 -13.75 13.58 2.37
N ARG A 33 -12.99 13.14 1.36
CA ARG A 33 -13.46 13.01 -0.04
C ARG A 33 -13.87 11.59 -0.43
N LEU A 34 -13.44 10.58 0.33
CA LEU A 34 -13.74 9.18 0.08
C LEU A 34 -15.25 8.91 -0.02
N PRO A 35 -16.12 9.39 0.89
CA PRO A 35 -17.55 9.12 0.80
C PRO A 35 -18.15 9.58 -0.52
N MET A 36 -17.81 10.80 -0.96
CA MET A 36 -18.32 11.37 -2.21
C MET A 36 -17.86 10.58 -3.43
N ARG A 37 -16.59 10.14 -3.47
CA ARG A 37 -16.09 9.33 -4.58
C ARG A 37 -16.75 7.95 -4.63
N MET A 38 -16.87 7.30 -3.49
CA MET A 38 -17.52 5.98 -3.39
C MET A 38 -19.00 6.05 -3.80
N MET A 39 -19.72 7.12 -3.43
CA MET A 39 -21.10 7.34 -3.90
C MET A 39 -21.16 7.52 -5.43
N GLY A 40 -20.18 8.19 -6.02
CA GLY A 40 -20.04 8.30 -7.47
C GLY A 40 -19.91 6.93 -8.13
N TYR A 41 -19.05 6.05 -7.59
CA TYR A 41 -18.87 4.69 -8.10
C TYR A 41 -20.09 3.80 -7.89
N ALA A 42 -20.80 3.93 -6.77
CA ALA A 42 -22.01 3.16 -6.51
C ALA A 42 -23.14 3.43 -7.52
N ARG A 43 -23.17 4.63 -8.12
CA ARG A 43 -24.14 5.00 -9.18
C ARG A 43 -23.81 4.39 -10.54
N VAL A 44 -22.60 3.87 -10.73
CA VAL A 44 -22.23 3.16 -11.95
C VAL A 44 -22.88 1.77 -11.91
N PRO A 45 -23.48 1.30 -13.01
CA PRO A 45 -23.97 -0.08 -13.14
C PRO A 45 -22.88 -1.09 -12.73
N ALA A 46 -23.29 -2.20 -12.11
CA ALA A 46 -22.34 -3.12 -11.48
C ALA A 46 -21.32 -3.70 -12.48
N GLU A 47 -21.76 -3.97 -13.71
CA GLU A 47 -20.97 -4.45 -14.85
C GLU A 47 -19.90 -3.47 -15.35
N HIS A 48 -20.01 -2.19 -14.99
CA HIS A 48 -19.07 -1.13 -15.40
C HIS A 48 -18.43 -0.43 -14.19
N ARG A 49 -18.75 -0.87 -12.97
CA ARG A 49 -18.31 -0.22 -11.76
C ARG A 49 -16.81 -0.45 -11.55
N PRO A 50 -16.02 0.60 -11.25
CA PRO A 50 -14.61 0.42 -10.96
C PRO A 50 -14.42 -0.33 -9.62
N LEU A 51 -13.67 -1.42 -9.68
CA LEU A 51 -13.12 -2.06 -8.49
C LEU A 51 -12.08 -1.14 -7.85
N SER A 52 -12.16 -0.97 -6.53
CA SER A 52 -11.35 0.02 -5.81
C SER A 52 -10.46 -0.63 -4.76
N LEU A 53 -9.19 -0.23 -4.73
CA LEU A 53 -8.27 -0.50 -3.63
C LEU A 53 -7.92 0.81 -2.94
N VAL A 54 -8.35 0.97 -1.69
CA VAL A 54 -8.03 2.15 -0.88
C VAL A 54 -6.84 1.82 0.01
N LEU A 55 -5.78 2.61 -0.13
CA LEU A 55 -4.61 2.57 0.75
C LEU A 55 -4.49 3.86 1.54
N ILE A 56 -4.10 3.72 2.80
CA ILE A 56 -3.94 4.83 3.73
C ILE A 56 -2.84 4.48 4.74
N ASP A 57 -1.95 5.42 5.00
CA ASP A 57 -0.93 5.29 6.04
C ASP A 57 -1.58 5.36 7.43
N ARG A 58 -1.13 4.49 8.34
CA ARG A 58 -1.55 4.55 9.74
C ARG A 58 -1.03 5.85 10.37
N ASP A 59 0.25 6.15 10.14
CA ASP A 59 1.00 7.09 10.97
C ASP A 59 0.79 6.73 12.46
N ASP A 60 0.40 7.70 13.28
CA ASP A 60 0.12 7.53 14.71
C ASP A 60 -1.33 7.07 15.04
N ASP A 61 -2.18 6.80 14.05
CA ASP A 61 -3.58 6.44 14.29
C ASP A 61 -3.76 4.98 14.76
N ASN A 62 -4.90 4.72 15.41
CA ASN A 62 -5.34 3.35 15.66
C ASN A 62 -5.78 2.68 14.34
N CYS A 63 -5.01 1.70 13.86
CA CYS A 63 -5.27 1.05 12.58
C CYS A 63 -6.64 0.34 12.48
N VAL A 64 -7.19 -0.14 13.61
CA VAL A 64 -8.51 -0.78 13.64
C VAL A 64 -9.61 0.27 13.45
N VAL A 65 -9.50 1.39 14.17
CA VAL A 65 -10.46 2.51 14.05
C VAL A 65 -10.38 3.13 12.65
N LEU A 66 -9.17 3.39 12.16
CA LEU A 66 -8.94 3.97 10.83
C LEU A 66 -9.51 3.07 9.72
N LYS A 67 -9.24 1.76 9.79
CA LYS A 67 -9.80 0.81 8.84
C LYS A 67 -11.32 0.79 8.88
N ARG A 68 -11.92 0.78 10.08
CA ARG A 68 -13.37 0.81 10.24
C ARG A 68 -13.98 2.06 9.59
N GLN A 69 -13.40 3.23 9.84
CA GLN A 69 -13.86 4.49 9.26
C GLN A 69 -13.89 4.47 7.72
N VAL A 70 -12.83 3.95 7.10
CA VAL A 70 -12.74 3.82 5.64
C VAL A 70 -13.78 2.83 5.11
N GLU A 71 -13.94 1.67 5.78
CA GLU A 71 -14.94 0.69 5.36
C GLU A 71 -16.37 1.18 5.51
N ASP A 72 -16.68 1.88 6.59
CA ASP A 72 -18.02 2.41 6.85
C ASP A 72 -18.40 3.50 5.84
N ALA A 73 -17.43 4.33 5.41
CA ALA A 73 -17.64 5.27 4.30
C ALA A 73 -18.01 4.56 2.99
N CYS A 74 -17.34 3.44 2.66
CA CYS A 74 -17.67 2.64 1.47
C CYS A 74 -19.05 1.96 1.59
N ARG A 75 -19.37 1.39 2.76
CA ARG A 75 -20.68 0.75 3.01
C ARG A 75 -21.82 1.77 2.96
N ALA A 76 -21.63 2.94 3.56
CA ALA A 76 -22.62 4.02 3.52
C ALA A 76 -22.88 4.54 2.10
N ALA A 77 -21.89 4.44 1.20
CA ALA A 77 -22.05 4.74 -0.20
C ALA A 77 -22.79 3.64 -1.00
N GLY A 78 -23.11 2.50 -0.38
CA GLY A 78 -23.77 1.37 -1.04
C GLY A 78 -22.82 0.38 -1.71
N LEU A 79 -21.51 0.45 -1.43
CA LEU A 79 -20.52 -0.48 -2.00
C LEU A 79 -20.28 -1.68 -1.09
N ARG A 80 -20.04 -2.84 -1.70
CA ARG A 80 -19.64 -4.07 -1.02
C ARG A 80 -18.16 -4.00 -0.68
N VAL A 81 -17.84 -3.99 0.61
CA VAL A 81 -16.46 -4.06 1.10
C VAL A 81 -16.05 -5.52 1.25
N ARG A 82 -14.85 -5.88 0.77
CA ARG A 82 -14.33 -7.25 0.85
C ARG A 82 -14.41 -7.80 2.28
N ASN A 83 -15.12 -8.91 2.43
CA ASN A 83 -15.10 -9.71 3.65
C ASN A 83 -14.00 -10.79 3.54
N ARG A 84 -13.09 -10.83 4.51
CA ARG A 84 -12.04 -11.87 4.51
C ARG A 84 -12.57 -13.27 4.84
N HIS A 85 -13.72 -13.35 5.50
CA HIS A 85 -14.33 -14.61 5.94
C HIS A 85 -15.20 -15.26 4.86
N ASP A 86 -15.46 -14.54 3.76
CA ASP A 86 -16.20 -15.05 2.61
C ASP A 86 -15.40 -14.69 1.34
N ALA A 87 -14.55 -15.64 0.91
CA ALA A 87 -13.70 -15.47 -0.26
C ALA A 87 -14.49 -15.55 -1.58
N THR A 88 -15.73 -16.05 -1.53
CA THR A 88 -16.59 -16.28 -2.69
C THR A 88 -17.51 -15.11 -2.99
N ALA A 89 -17.86 -14.32 -1.96
CA ALA A 89 -18.68 -13.13 -2.14
C ALA A 89 -17.99 -12.09 -3.04
N ASP A 90 -18.76 -11.57 -3.99
CA ASP A 90 -18.35 -10.42 -4.79
C ASP A 90 -18.25 -9.16 -3.93
N PHE A 91 -17.26 -8.34 -4.26
CA PHE A 91 -17.06 -7.04 -3.64
C PHE A 91 -16.67 -5.97 -4.66
N ASP A 92 -16.81 -4.71 -4.25
CA ASP A 92 -16.45 -3.54 -5.05
C ASP A 92 -15.17 -2.87 -4.51
N VAL A 93 -14.88 -2.99 -3.21
CA VAL A 93 -13.78 -2.26 -2.54
C VAL A 93 -12.94 -3.14 -1.60
N VAL A 94 -11.61 -2.96 -1.66
CA VAL A 94 -10.64 -3.49 -0.69
C VAL A 94 -9.95 -2.33 0.02
N ASN A 95 -10.05 -2.30 1.35
CA ASN A 95 -9.41 -1.28 2.18
C ASN A 95 -8.17 -1.84 2.89
N ARG A 96 -7.04 -1.13 2.81
CA ARG A 96 -5.75 -1.55 3.36
C ARG A 96 -5.04 -0.41 4.08
N ILE A 97 -4.53 -0.72 5.26
CA ILE A 97 -3.76 0.20 6.09
C ILE A 97 -2.28 -0.15 5.92
N VAL A 98 -1.48 0.85 5.58
CA VAL A 98 -0.02 0.76 5.55
C VAL A 98 0.47 1.04 6.97
N ILE A 99 1.31 0.15 7.52
CA ILE A 99 1.77 0.25 8.90
C ILE A 99 3.31 0.27 8.93
N GLU A 100 3.96 1.23 9.59
CA GLU A 100 3.40 2.49 10.12
C GLU A 100 3.12 3.50 9.00
N GLU A 101 4.07 3.64 8.09
CA GLU A 101 4.04 4.44 6.87
C GLU A 101 4.58 3.56 5.71
N LEU A 102 4.47 4.04 4.47
CA LEU A 102 4.98 3.33 3.29
C LEU A 102 6.43 2.83 3.43
N GLU A 103 7.31 3.60 4.07
CA GLU A 103 8.71 3.23 4.24
C GLU A 103 8.90 1.93 5.03
N ALA A 104 7.93 1.51 5.85
CA ALA A 104 7.96 0.23 6.55
C ALA A 104 7.97 -0.94 5.56
N TRP A 105 7.27 -0.82 4.43
CA TRP A 105 7.28 -1.85 3.40
C TRP A 105 8.67 -2.03 2.80
N PHE A 106 9.52 -1.01 2.82
CA PHE A 106 10.88 -1.09 2.28
C PHE A 106 11.80 -1.90 3.19
N PHE A 107 11.62 -1.78 4.51
CA PHE A 107 12.29 -2.64 5.49
C PHE A 107 11.93 -4.12 5.33
N GLY A 108 10.73 -4.40 4.81
CA GLY A 108 10.26 -5.75 4.55
C GLY A 108 11.01 -6.48 3.44
N ASP A 109 11.75 -5.80 2.56
CA ASP A 109 12.52 -6.44 1.49
C ASP A 109 13.99 -6.00 1.50
N ALA A 110 14.77 -6.65 2.36
CA ALA A 110 16.20 -6.39 2.50
C ALA A 110 16.99 -6.62 1.20
N ASN A 111 16.53 -7.50 0.31
CA ASN A 111 17.21 -7.76 -0.95
C ASN A 111 16.98 -6.62 -1.95
N ALA A 112 15.76 -6.09 -2.03
CA ALA A 112 15.47 -4.91 -2.83
C ALA A 112 16.26 -3.69 -2.34
N VAL A 113 16.34 -3.49 -1.01
CA VAL A 113 17.14 -2.41 -0.41
C VAL A 113 18.64 -2.59 -0.68
N GLU A 114 19.17 -3.81 -0.60
CA GLU A 114 20.57 -4.08 -0.96
C GLU A 114 20.86 -3.79 -2.44
N ARG A 115 19.92 -4.11 -3.34
CA ARG A 115 20.05 -3.82 -4.78
C ARG A 115 20.00 -2.32 -5.07
N ALA A 116 19.15 -1.57 -4.35
CA ALA A 116 19.01 -0.13 -4.50
C ALA A 116 20.21 0.64 -3.91
N TRP A 117 20.65 0.22 -2.72
CA TRP A 117 21.69 0.87 -1.92
C TRP A 117 22.62 -0.18 -1.32
N PRO A 118 23.65 -0.65 -2.07
CA PRO A 118 24.56 -1.70 -1.62
C PRO A 118 25.17 -1.43 -0.24
N GLY A 119 25.20 -2.45 0.61
CA GLY A 119 25.64 -2.38 2.00
C GLY A 119 24.52 -2.06 3.01
N SER A 120 23.32 -1.71 2.57
CA SER A 120 22.20 -1.33 3.45
C SER A 120 21.38 -2.54 3.94
N GLY A 121 21.28 -3.62 3.16
CA GLY A 121 20.41 -4.76 3.44
C GLY A 121 20.78 -5.55 4.69
N ARG A 122 22.07 -5.56 5.07
CA ARG A 122 22.51 -6.20 6.34
C ARG A 122 21.89 -5.52 7.56
N ALA A 123 21.71 -4.20 7.53
CA ALA A 123 21.14 -3.47 8.65
C ALA A 123 19.70 -3.90 8.94
N LEU A 124 18.91 -4.18 7.89
CA LEU A 124 17.51 -4.59 7.98
C LEU A 124 17.31 -5.93 8.70
N ARG A 125 18.36 -6.75 8.82
CA ARG A 125 18.30 -8.04 9.54
C ARG A 125 18.46 -7.90 11.06
N LYS A 126 18.78 -6.71 11.55
CA LYS A 126 18.92 -6.43 12.99
C LYS A 126 17.56 -6.52 13.69
N ALA A 127 17.58 -6.85 14.99
CA ALA A 127 16.36 -7.02 15.79
C ALA A 127 15.42 -5.81 15.71
N ALA A 128 15.96 -4.59 15.65
CA ALA A 128 15.19 -3.35 15.56
C ALA A 128 14.36 -3.19 14.27
N TYR A 129 14.68 -3.93 13.20
CA TYR A 129 14.03 -3.80 11.90
C TYR A 129 13.43 -5.12 11.38
N ARG A 130 13.49 -6.18 12.21
CA ARG A 130 13.01 -7.52 11.83
C ARG A 130 11.50 -7.59 11.64
N ASP A 131 10.76 -6.77 12.37
CA ASP A 131 9.34 -6.55 12.18
C ASP A 131 9.14 -5.13 11.63
N PRO A 132 8.96 -4.97 10.31
CA PRO A 132 8.87 -3.66 9.69
C PRO A 132 7.69 -2.83 10.19
N ASP A 133 6.56 -3.46 10.51
CA ASP A 133 5.34 -2.79 10.96
C ASP A 133 5.41 -2.35 12.44
N ALA A 134 6.41 -2.84 13.17
CA ALA A 134 6.68 -2.49 14.56
C ALA A 134 7.79 -1.45 14.72
N ILE A 135 8.37 -0.94 13.63
CA ILE A 135 9.33 0.17 13.68
C ILE A 135 8.58 1.40 14.20
N ARG A 136 9.02 1.95 15.33
CA ARG A 136 8.40 3.11 15.98
C ARG A 136 9.25 4.37 15.83
N GLY A 137 8.59 5.52 15.87
CA GLY A 137 9.26 6.81 15.99
C GLY A 137 9.84 7.33 14.68
N GLY A 138 9.13 7.09 13.58
CA GLY A 138 9.49 7.62 12.27
C GLY A 138 10.22 6.59 11.40
N THR A 139 9.45 5.91 10.55
CA THR A 139 10.02 4.86 9.69
C THR A 139 10.89 5.45 8.59
N HIS A 140 10.57 6.63 8.09
CA HIS A 140 11.37 7.29 7.07
C HIS A 140 12.70 7.83 7.62
N GLU A 141 12.76 8.32 8.86
CA GLU A 141 14.00 8.69 9.54
C GLU A 141 14.86 7.46 9.83
N ALA A 142 14.24 6.36 10.27
CA ALA A 142 14.95 5.10 10.45
C ALA A 142 15.56 4.61 9.13
N PHE A 143 14.82 4.71 8.03
CA PHE A 143 15.28 4.30 6.72
C PHE A 143 16.46 5.18 6.26
N LEU A 144 16.35 6.50 6.41
CA LEU A 144 17.44 7.43 6.10
C LEU A 144 18.71 7.10 6.90
N ARG A 145 18.60 6.83 8.21
CA ARG A 145 19.74 6.43 9.05
C ARG A 145 20.41 5.15 8.57
N VAL A 146 19.63 4.17 8.12
CA VAL A 146 20.18 2.94 7.54
C VAL A 146 20.99 3.25 6.28
N LEU A 147 20.43 4.03 5.35
CA LEU A 147 21.09 4.38 4.10
C LEU A 147 22.38 5.17 4.36
N GLN A 148 22.33 6.15 5.27
CA GLN A 148 23.50 6.95 5.67
C GLN A 148 24.60 6.11 6.33
N GLY A 149 24.22 5.16 7.18
CA GLY A 149 25.16 4.20 7.78
C GLY A 149 25.89 3.34 6.75
N ALA A 150 25.25 3.07 5.61
CA ALA A 150 25.85 2.36 4.48
C ALA A 150 26.58 3.27 3.48
N GLY A 151 26.60 4.58 3.69
CA GLY A 151 27.30 5.54 2.85
C GLY A 151 26.44 6.26 1.81
N HIS A 152 25.14 5.99 1.77
CA HIS A 152 24.20 6.58 0.82
C HIS A 152 23.48 7.77 1.43
N LEU A 153 23.06 8.74 0.60
CA LEU A 153 22.25 9.90 1.04
C LEU A 153 22.88 10.68 2.22
N ARG A 154 24.23 10.70 2.30
CA ARG A 154 24.95 11.45 3.33
C ARG A 154 24.68 12.95 3.17
N GLY A 155 24.51 13.63 4.30
CA GLY A 155 24.29 15.09 4.34
C GLY A 155 22.84 15.51 4.07
N LEU A 156 21.91 14.58 3.85
CA LEU A 156 20.48 14.90 3.80
C LEU A 156 19.87 14.82 5.20
N ASP A 157 19.06 15.82 5.56
CA ASP A 157 18.29 15.82 6.81
C ASP A 157 16.95 15.09 6.66
N ARG A 158 16.48 14.88 5.42
CA ARG A 158 15.20 14.24 5.11
C ARG A 158 15.34 13.25 3.98
N LEU A 159 14.58 12.17 4.07
CA LEU A 159 14.50 11.16 3.02
C LEU A 159 13.86 11.78 1.77
N PRO A 160 14.47 11.67 0.57
CA PRO A 160 13.81 12.06 -0.68
C PRO A 160 12.71 11.03 -1.00
N LYS A 161 11.56 11.15 -0.33
CA LYS A 161 10.49 10.13 -0.27
C LYS A 161 10.00 9.70 -1.65
N ILE A 162 9.87 10.63 -2.60
CA ILE A 162 9.38 10.31 -3.95
C ILE A 162 10.38 9.41 -4.70
N ASP A 163 11.66 9.78 -4.70
CA ASP A 163 12.68 9.02 -5.43
C ASP A 163 12.90 7.65 -4.79
N VAL A 164 12.94 7.59 -3.46
CA VAL A 164 13.02 6.33 -2.72
C VAL A 164 11.81 5.45 -3.01
N ALA A 165 10.60 6.01 -3.03
CA ALA A 165 9.38 5.28 -3.37
C ALA A 165 9.42 4.72 -4.80
N ARG A 166 9.94 5.48 -5.77
CA ARG A 166 10.09 4.99 -7.15
C ARG A 166 11.11 3.85 -7.23
N THR A 167 12.29 4.04 -6.66
CA THR A 167 13.34 3.02 -6.61
C THR A 167 12.86 1.75 -5.94
N MET A 168 12.16 1.86 -4.81
CA MET A 168 11.63 0.68 -4.13
C MET A 168 10.48 0.05 -4.91
N GLY A 169 9.61 0.84 -5.55
CA GLY A 169 8.53 0.31 -6.39
C GLY A 169 9.05 -0.50 -7.58
N SER A 170 10.19 -0.16 -8.17
CA SER A 170 10.78 -0.91 -9.28
C SER A 170 11.57 -2.15 -8.87
N LEU A 171 11.96 -2.27 -7.59
CA LEU A 171 12.82 -3.35 -7.10
C LEU A 171 12.15 -4.32 -6.13
N LEU A 172 11.20 -3.86 -5.33
CA LEU A 172 10.54 -4.63 -4.27
C LEU A 172 9.83 -5.85 -4.85
N MET A 173 10.01 -6.99 -4.19
CA MET A 173 9.43 -8.27 -4.57
C MET A 173 8.39 -8.70 -3.54
N PRO A 174 7.12 -8.86 -3.94
CA PRO A 174 6.06 -9.18 -3.00
C PRO A 174 6.26 -10.48 -2.23
N ASP A 175 6.77 -11.51 -2.90
CA ASP A 175 6.92 -12.86 -2.32
C ASP A 175 8.03 -12.95 -1.26
N THR A 176 8.95 -11.99 -1.25
CA THR A 176 10.04 -11.93 -0.26
C THR A 176 9.84 -10.85 0.79
N ASN A 177 8.75 -10.07 0.71
CA ASN A 177 8.50 -8.98 1.63
C ASN A 177 7.90 -9.48 2.95
N VAL A 178 8.58 -9.21 4.06
CA VAL A 178 8.17 -9.68 5.39
C VAL A 178 7.28 -8.71 6.17
N SER A 179 6.95 -7.53 5.63
CA SER A 179 6.02 -6.60 6.28
C SER A 179 4.61 -7.19 6.30
N PRO A 180 3.98 -7.38 7.49
CA PRO A 180 2.61 -7.87 7.57
C PRO A 180 1.61 -6.99 6.80
N SER A 181 1.68 -5.67 6.92
CA SER A 181 0.78 -4.75 6.22
C SER A 181 1.00 -4.76 4.70
N PHE A 182 2.24 -4.92 4.23
CA PHE A 182 2.52 -5.13 2.81
C PHE A 182 1.87 -6.44 2.32
N GLY A 183 2.06 -7.54 3.05
CA GLY A 183 1.45 -8.83 2.71
C GLY A 183 -0.07 -8.76 2.66
N GLN A 184 -0.68 -7.98 3.55
CA GLN A 184 -2.12 -7.72 3.52
C GLN A 184 -2.53 -6.88 2.31
N PHE A 185 -1.77 -5.84 1.94
CA PHE A 185 -1.96 -5.10 0.70
C PHE A 185 -1.91 -6.05 -0.52
N TRP A 186 -0.86 -6.87 -0.61
CA TRP A 186 -0.66 -7.80 -1.73
C TRP A 186 -1.80 -8.82 -1.85
N THR A 187 -2.17 -9.45 -0.73
CA THR A 187 -3.35 -10.34 -0.64
C THR A 187 -4.65 -9.60 -0.96
N GLY A 188 -4.70 -8.31 -0.64
CA GLY A 188 -5.76 -7.37 -0.99
C GLY A 188 -5.95 -7.24 -2.50
N LEU A 189 -4.87 -6.84 -3.16
CA LEU A 189 -4.77 -6.62 -4.59
C LEU A 189 -5.10 -7.89 -5.37
N ASN A 190 -4.45 -9.01 -5.06
CA ASN A 190 -4.67 -10.27 -5.79
C ASN A 190 -6.12 -10.74 -5.73
N ALA A 191 -6.79 -10.55 -4.58
CA ALA A 191 -8.21 -10.86 -4.48
C ALA A 191 -9.08 -9.92 -5.33
N LEU A 192 -8.73 -8.63 -5.41
CA LEU A 192 -9.44 -7.66 -6.25
C LEU A 192 -9.34 -8.05 -7.73
N LEU A 193 -8.16 -8.48 -8.18
CA LEU A 193 -7.93 -8.93 -9.55
C LEU A 193 -8.74 -10.20 -9.86
N ALA A 194 -8.69 -11.20 -8.98
CA ALA A 194 -9.46 -12.42 -9.13
C ALA A 194 -10.98 -12.17 -9.12
N ASN A 195 -11.45 -11.22 -8.29
CA ASN A 195 -12.84 -10.79 -8.25
C ASN A 195 -13.27 -10.13 -9.56
N GLY A 196 -12.44 -9.26 -10.14
CA GLY A 196 -12.71 -8.64 -11.44
C GLY A 196 -12.86 -9.67 -12.56
N GLN A 197 -11.98 -10.67 -12.61
CA GLN A 197 -12.05 -11.75 -13.60
C GLN A 197 -13.32 -12.60 -13.46
N ARG A 198 -13.82 -12.82 -12.24
CA ARG A 198 -15.09 -13.54 -12.03
C ARG A 198 -16.28 -12.72 -12.53
N GLN A 199 -16.30 -11.41 -12.25
CA GLN A 199 -17.40 -10.54 -12.65
C GLN A 199 -17.48 -10.30 -14.16
N THR A 200 -16.39 -10.50 -14.92
CA THR A 200 -16.41 -10.42 -16.38
C THR A 200 -16.82 -11.72 -17.07
N ASN A 201 -16.70 -12.86 -16.39
CA ASN A 201 -16.90 -14.19 -16.96
C ASN A 201 -18.23 -14.84 -16.57
N GLY A 202 -19.01 -14.22 -15.68
CA GLY A 202 -20.34 -14.67 -15.26
C GLY A 202 -21.44 -13.81 -15.88
#